data_AF-A0A933M235-F1
#
_entry.id   AF-A0A933M235-F1
#
_cell.length_a   1.000
_cell.length_b   1.000
_cell.length_c   1.000
_cell.angle_alpha   90.00
_cell.angle_beta   90.00
_cell.angle_gamma   90.00
#
_symmetry.space_group_name_H-M   'P 1'
#
loop_
_entity.id
_entity.type
_entity.pdbx_description
1 polymer ?
#
loop_
_entity_poly.entity_id
_entity_poly.type
_entity_poly.pdbx_seq_one_letter_code
_entity_poly.pdbx_strand_id
1 'polypeptide(L)' 'GIIPAPESSHAVCVAIQEALKCKRDGTKKVIAFNLSGHGHFDMTAYDDYHQGKLQDFEYPKAMVEEAMTHLPKVKL' A
#
# COMPACT_ATOMS: atom_id res chain seq x y z
N GLY A 1 -0.31 18.56 -6.98
CA GLY A 1 -1.01 17.27 -7.03
C GLY A 1 -1.40 16.85 -5.62
N ILE A 2 -2.10 15.73 -5.46
CA ILE A 2 -2.33 15.12 -4.14
C ILE A 2 -1.13 14.23 -3.83
N ILE A 3 -0.60 14.29 -2.60
CA ILE A 3 0.38 13.32 -2.11
C ILE A 3 -0.44 12.10 -1.64
N PRO A 4 -0.38 10.94 -2.33
CA PRO A 4 -1.07 9.74 -1.87
C PRO A 4 -0.48 9.25 -0.55
N ALA A 5 -1.22 8.43 0.22
CA ALA A 5 -0.58 7.66 1.27
C ALA A 5 0.42 6.64 0.66
N PRO A 6 1.47 6.22 1.39
CA PRO A 6 2.40 5.18 0.90
C PRO A 6 1.68 3.91 0.43
N GLU A 7 0.61 3.50 1.12
CA GLU A 7 -0.24 2.37 0.76
C GLU A 7 -0.99 2.64 -0.55
N SER A 8 -1.62 3.81 -0.68
CA SER A 8 -2.33 4.21 -1.90
C SER A 8 -1.41 4.32 -3.13
N SER A 9 -0.11 4.54 -2.93
CA SER A 9 0.88 4.59 -4.01
C SER A 9 0.99 3.28 -4.79
N HIS A 10 0.65 2.14 -4.16
CA HIS A 10 0.57 0.84 -4.83
C HIS A 10 -0.55 0.82 -5.88
N ALA A 11 -1.73 1.35 -5.54
CA ALA A 11 -2.85 1.44 -6.47
C ALA A 11 -2.55 2.40 -7.63
N VAL A 12 -1.89 3.53 -7.35
CA VAL A 12 -1.43 4.47 -8.37
C VAL A 12 -0.44 3.80 -9.34
N CYS A 13 0.52 3.03 -8.82
CA CYS A 13 1.49 2.30 -9.62
C CYS A 13 0.80 1.34 -10.60
N VAL A 14 -0.15 0.53 -10.11
CA VAL A 14 -0.92 -0.40 -10.96
C VAL A 14 -1.76 0.35 -11.99
N ALA A 15 -2.41 1.46 -11.61
CA ALA A 15 -3.19 2.27 -12.55
C ALA A 15 -2.33 2.82 -13.70
N ILE A 16 -1.09 3.25 -13.41
CA ILE A 16 -0.12 3.68 -14.43
C ILE A 16 0.28 2.52 -15.34
N GLN A 17 0.57 1.34 -14.77
CA GLN A 17 0.94 0.15 -15.54
C GLN A 17 -0.17 -0.27 -16.51
N GLU A 18 -1.43 -0.28 -16.05
CA GLU A 18 -2.59 -0.58 -16.89
C GLU A 18 -2.80 0.48 -17.98
N ALA A 19 -2.57 1.76 -17.69
CA ALA A 19 -2.63 2.83 -18.68
C ALA A 19 -1.55 2.65 -19.77
N LEU A 20 -0.32 2.29 -19.39
CA LEU A 20 0.77 1.98 -20.32
C LEU A 20 0.46 0.75 -21.17
N LYS A 21 -0.16 -0.28 -20.60
CA LYS A 21 -0.66 -1.44 -21.34
C LYS A 21 -1.71 -1.04 -22.37
N CYS A 22 -2.71 -0.25 -21.99
CA CYS A 22 -3.72 0.27 -22.92
C CYS A 22 -3.10 1.06 -24.08
N LYS A 23 -2.08 1.88 -23.79
CA LYS A 23 -1.32 2.62 -24.81
C LYS A 23 -0.61 1.69 -25.79
N ARG A 24 0.05 0.63 -25.31
CA ARG A 24 0.72 -0.37 -26.18
C ARG A 24 -0.27 -1.13 -27.05
N ASP A 25 -1.42 -1.48 -26.48
CA ASP A 25 -2.43 -2.31 -27.14
C ASP A 25 -3.39 -1.48 -28.02
N GLY A 26 -3.27 -0.14 -28.02
CA GLY A 26 -4.18 0.75 -28.73
C GLY A 26 -5.62 0.73 -28.19
N THR A 27 -5.83 0.31 -26.95
CA THR A 27 -7.16 0.16 -26.35
C THR A 27 -7.52 1.36 -25.47
N LYS A 28 -8.81 1.72 -25.46
CA LYS A 28 -9.36 2.76 -24.58
C LYS A 28 -10.15 2.10 -23.47
N LYS A 29 -9.69 2.26 -22.23
CA LYS A 29 -10.35 1.73 -21.01
C LYS A 29 -10.48 2.82 -19.95
N VAL A 30 -11.48 2.68 -19.09
CA VAL A 30 -11.58 3.47 -17.85
C VAL A 30 -10.85 2.70 -16.76
N ILE A 31 -9.91 3.37 -16.09
CA ILE A 31 -9.16 2.81 -14.96
C ILE A 31 -9.62 3.57 -13.72
N ALA A 32 -10.43 2.92 -12.91
CA ALA A 32 -10.84 3.44 -11.60
C ALA A 32 -10.00 2.74 -10.52
N PHE A 33 -9.42 3.52 -9.61
CA PHE A 33 -8.67 3.00 -8.46
C PHE A 33 -9.04 3.81 -7.22
N ASN A 34 -8.90 3.18 -6.04
CA ASN A 34 -9.17 3.83 -4.78
C ASN A 34 -7.92 4.57 -4.27
N LEU A 35 -7.99 5.90 -4.17
CA LEU A 35 -7.04 6.68 -3.39
C LEU A 35 -7.47 6.64 -1.92
N SER A 36 -7.05 5.60 -1.21
CA SER A 36 -7.54 5.30 0.14
C SER A 36 -7.14 6.33 1.20
N GLY A 37 -6.09 7.13 0.97
CA GLY A 37 -5.64 8.16 1.89
C GLY A 37 -4.65 9.14 1.27
N HIS A 38 -4.29 10.18 2.03
CA HIS A 38 -3.27 11.16 1.67
C HIS A 38 -2.01 11.00 2.52
N GLY A 39 -0.85 11.37 1.98
CA GLY A 39 0.46 11.18 2.61
C GLY A 39 0.93 12.32 3.52
N HIS A 40 0.11 13.33 3.81
CA HIS A 40 0.55 14.53 4.57
C HIS A 40 1.15 14.20 5.95
N PHE A 41 0.72 13.11 6.57
CA PHE A 41 1.24 12.64 7.87
C PHE A 41 2.27 11.50 7.72
N ASP A 42 2.54 11.05 6.50
CA ASP A 42 3.42 9.93 6.17
C ASP A 42 4.75 10.41 5.57
N MET A 43 5.07 11.70 5.72
CA MET A 43 6.25 12.31 5.11
C MET A 43 7.56 11.67 5.59
N THR A 44 7.61 11.21 6.84
CA THR A 44 8.77 10.46 7.37
C THR A 44 8.95 9.13 6.63
N ALA A 45 7.86 8.40 6.36
CA ALA A 45 7.94 7.14 5.61
C ALA A 45 8.41 7.37 4.17
N TYR A 46 7.97 8.47 3.54
CA TYR A 46 8.50 8.88 2.24
C TYR A 46 9.99 9.22 2.31
N ASP A 47 10.44 9.96 3.32
CA ASP A 47 11.84 10.32 3.49
C ASP A 47 12.72 9.07 3.71
N ASP A 48 12.30 8.16 4.58
CA ASP A 48 12.99 6.90 4.84
C ASP A 48 13.11 6.03 3.59
N TYR A 49 12.05 5.95 2.77
CA TYR A 49 12.11 5.26 1.49
C TYR A 49 13.14 5.89 0.54
N HIS A 50 13.10 7.21 0.35
CA HIS A 50 14.03 7.91 -0.55
C HIS A 50 15.49 7.86 -0.07
N GLN A 51 15.71 7.79 1.24
CA GLN A 51 17.03 7.65 1.84
C GLN A 51 17.50 6.19 1.93
N GLY A 52 16.69 5.22 1.48
CA GLY A 52 17.01 3.79 1.54
C GLY A 52 17.09 3.24 2.97
N LYS A 53 16.40 3.88 3.92
CA LYS A 53 16.34 3.49 5.34
C LYS A 53 15.19 2.54 5.66
N LEU A 54 14.21 2.42 4.76
CA LEU A 54 13.06 1.53 4.95
C LEU A 54 13.55 0.08 5.04
N GLN A 55 13.16 -0.61 6.11
CA GLN A 55 13.52 -2.00 6.33
C GLN A 55 12.37 -2.92 5.98
N ASP A 56 12.66 -3.97 5.22
CA ASP A 56 11.72 -5.06 5.00
C ASP A 56 11.59 -5.87 6.30
N PHE A 57 10.44 -5.71 6.96
CA PHE A 57 10.12 -6.46 8.14
C PHE A 57 9.38 -7.74 7.75
N GLU A 58 10.03 -8.87 7.97
CA GLU A 58 9.44 -10.19 7.75
C GLU A 58 8.28 -10.44 8.71
N TYR A 59 7.24 -11.12 8.22
CA TYR A 59 6.04 -11.39 9.00
C TYR A 59 6.36 -12.29 10.21
N PRO A 60 6.25 -11.82 11.46
CA PRO A 60 6.71 -12.55 12.63
C PRO A 60 5.64 -13.53 13.10
N LYS A 61 5.44 -14.60 12.34
CA LYS A 61 4.37 -15.58 12.53
C LYS A 61 4.23 -16.06 13.99
N ALA A 62 5.35 -16.38 14.64
CA ALA A 62 5.36 -16.85 16.03
C ALA A 62 4.81 -15.80 17.02
N MET A 63 5.19 -14.52 16.85
CA MET A 63 4.67 -13.44 17.71
C MET A 63 3.18 -13.21 17.49
N VAL A 64 2.70 -13.35 16.25
CA VAL A 64 1.28 -13.23 15.95
C VAL A 64 0.51 -14.39 16.58
N GLU A 65 0.99 -15.62 16.41
CA GLU A 65 0.38 -16.81 17.03
C GLU A 65 0.30 -16.69 18.56
N GLU A 66 1.37 -16.21 19.20
CA GLU A 66 1.39 -15.89 20.63
C GLU A 66 0.35 -14.82 21.00
N ALA A 67 0.32 -13.69 20.27
CA ALA A 67 -0.64 -12.61 20.49
C ALA A 67 -2.10 -13.10 20.41
N MET A 68 -2.40 -14.00 19.47
CA MET A 68 -3.74 -14.58 19.31
C MET A 68 -4.18 -15.39 20.53
N THR A 69 -3.26 -15.95 21.33
CA THR A 69 -3.61 -16.69 22.54
C THR A 69 -4.15 -15.80 23.66
N HIS A 70 -3.83 -14.50 23.63
CA HIS A 70 -4.27 -13.52 24.63
C HIS A 70 -5.66 -12.93 24.33
N LEU A 71 -6.24 -13.23 23.17
CA LEU A 71 -7.55 -12.72 22.80
C LEU A 71 -8.67 -13.37 23.66
N PRO A 72 -9.64 -12.59 24.15
CA PRO A 72 -10.76 -13.14 24.89
C PRO A 72 -11.63 -14.01 23.99
N LYS A 73 -12.06 -15.17 24.50
CA LYS A 73 -13.06 -16.01 23.82
C LYS A 73 -14.44 -15.41 24.04
N VAL A 74 -14.98 -14.74 23.02
CA VAL A 74 -16.34 -14.22 23.03
C VAL A 74 -17.29 -15.25 22.44
N LYS A 75 -18.37 -15.58 23.14
CA LYS A 75 -19.48 -16.36 22.57
C LYS A 75 -20.43 -15.40 21.84
N LEU A 76 -20.80 -15.76 20.61
CA LEU A 76 -21.88 -15.09 19.87
C LEU A 76 -23.22 -15.31 20.57
#